data_AF-A0A7V8ZT48-F1
#
_entry.id   AF-A0A7V8ZT48-F1
#
_cell.length_a   1.000
_cell.length_b   1.000
_cell.length_c   1.000
_cell.angle_alpha   90.00
_cell.angle_beta   90.00
_cell.angle_gamma   90.00
#
_symmetry.space_group_name_H-M   'P 1'
#
loop_
_entity.id
_entity.type
_entity.pdbx_description
1 polymer ?
#
loop_
_entity_poly.entity_id
_entity_poly.type
_entity_poly.pdbx_seq_one_letter_code
_entity_poly.pdbx_strand_id
1 'polypeptide(L)'
;MDRLVSSVDPGSDDFCRNAAHMTRLVGQLRERRARAQDGGGSEAQARQRAQGKLTARERIDRLIDPGSPFLELSPLAAWDLYDGDAPGAGLITGVGRVAGREVLIIANDATVKGGTYYPLTVKKHLRAQ
;
A
#
# COMPACT_ATOMS: atom_id res chain seq x y z
N MET A 1 -25.32 12.80 26.90
CA MET A 1 -24.28 12.15 26.05
C MET A 1 -24.57 10.68 26.11
N ASP A 2 -25.04 10.08 25.02
CA ASP A 2 -25.48 8.68 25.02
C ASP A 2 -24.25 7.77 24.99
N ARG A 3 -23.93 7.20 26.15
CA ARG A 3 -22.81 6.26 26.28
C ARG A 3 -23.22 4.92 25.69
N LEU A 4 -22.45 4.45 24.70
CA LEU A 4 -22.55 3.08 24.23
C LEU A 4 -21.94 2.15 25.28
N VAL A 5 -22.75 1.23 25.81
CA VAL A 5 -22.29 0.15 26.69
C VAL A 5 -22.09 -1.09 25.83
N SER A 6 -20.86 -1.57 25.74
CA SER A 6 -20.55 -2.80 25.03
C SER A 6 -21.10 -4.00 25.79
N SER A 7 -21.75 -4.92 25.08
CA SER A 7 -22.14 -6.24 25.60
C SER A 7 -21.10 -7.32 25.33
N VAL A 8 -19.96 -6.97 24.71
CA VAL A 8 -18.87 -7.90 24.42
C VAL A 8 -18.01 -8.11 25.66
N ASP A 9 -17.83 -9.37 26.05
CA ASP A 9 -16.87 -9.78 27.08
C ASP A 9 -15.52 -10.19 26.44
N PRO A 10 -14.44 -9.42 26.62
CA PRO A 10 -13.12 -9.75 26.10
C PRO A 10 -12.47 -11.01 26.69
N GLY A 11 -12.97 -11.53 27.82
CA GLY A 11 -12.49 -12.75 28.45
C GLY A 11 -13.18 -14.02 27.95
N SER A 12 -14.28 -13.89 27.21
CA SER A 12 -15.07 -15.04 26.73
C SER A 12 -14.32 -15.87 25.69
N ASP A 13 -14.59 -17.18 25.66
CA ASP A 13 -14.03 -18.08 24.65
C ASP A 13 -14.39 -17.65 23.22
N ASP A 14 -15.61 -17.15 23.02
CA ASP A 14 -16.08 -16.63 21.74
C ASP A 14 -15.26 -15.43 21.27
N PHE A 15 -14.99 -14.47 22.17
CA PHE A 15 -14.11 -13.34 21.87
C PHE A 15 -12.71 -13.82 21.52
N CYS A 16 -12.13 -14.73 22.31
CA CYS A 16 -10.79 -15.27 22.08
C CYS A 16 -10.68 -15.97 20.71
N ARG A 17 -11.67 -16.79 20.32
CA ARG A 17 -11.69 -17.44 18.99
C ARG A 17 -11.79 -16.40 17.86
N ASN A 18 -12.67 -15.41 18.00
CA ASN A 18 -12.84 -14.35 17.00
C ASN A 18 -11.58 -13.49 16.86
N ALA A 19 -10.95 -13.13 17.98
CA ALA A 19 -9.71 -12.36 18.04
C ALA A 19 -8.55 -13.14 17.39
N ALA A 20 -8.40 -14.43 17.70
CA ALA A 20 -7.37 -15.28 17.08
C ALA A 20 -7.57 -15.40 15.57
N HIS A 21 -8.80 -15.62 15.12
CA HIS A 21 -9.14 -15.69 13.70
C HIS A 21 -8.82 -14.38 12.97
N MET A 22 -9.25 -13.24 13.51
CA MET A 22 -8.99 -11.93 12.92
C MET A 22 -7.49 -11.61 12.90
N THR A 23 -6.77 -11.92 13.98
CA THR A 23 -5.31 -11.71 14.08
C THR A 23 -4.58 -12.44 12.96
N ARG A 24 -4.97 -13.69 12.66
CA ARG A 24 -4.42 -14.45 11.54
C ARG A 24 -4.66 -13.76 10.19
N LEU A 25 -5.88 -13.28 9.92
CA LEU A 25 -6.20 -12.57 8.68
C LEU A 25 -5.45 -11.24 8.55
N VAL A 26 -5.31 -10.49 9.64
CA VAL A 26 -4.52 -9.25 9.69
C VAL A 26 -3.05 -9.56 9.41
N GLY A 27 -2.51 -10.66 9.97
CA GLY A 27 -1.16 -11.14 9.67
C GLY A 27 -0.95 -11.41 8.17
N GLN A 28 -1.87 -12.16 7.56
CA GLN A 28 -1.85 -12.44 6.12
C GLN A 28 -1.91 -11.15 5.28
N LEU A 29 -2.79 -10.21 5.65
CA LEU A 29 -2.87 -8.91 4.96
C LEU A 29 -1.56 -8.11 5.06
N ARG A 30 -0.93 -8.09 6.23
CA ARG A 30 0.34 -7.39 6.45
C ARG A 30 1.47 -8.00 5.61
N GLU A 31 1.56 -9.33 5.57
CA GLU A 31 2.54 -10.04 4.75
C GLU A 31 2.36 -9.74 3.25
N ARG A 32 1.13 -9.84 2.75
CA ARG A 32 0.82 -9.53 1.34
C ARG A 32 1.14 -8.09 0.99
N ARG A 33 0.82 -7.15 1.88
CA ARG A 33 1.17 -5.73 1.71
C ARG A 33 2.68 -5.53 1.67
N ALA A 34 3.44 -6.13 2.59
CA ALA A 34 4.90 -6.04 2.59
C ALA A 34 5.49 -6.55 1.27
N ARG A 35 5.04 -7.71 0.78
CA ARG A 35 5.47 -8.24 -0.53
C ARG A 35 5.12 -7.33 -1.70
N ALA A 36 3.93 -6.73 -1.70
CA ALA A 36 3.56 -5.75 -2.73
C ALA A 36 4.38 -4.46 -2.65
N GLN A 37 4.84 -4.08 -1.45
CA GLN A 37 5.69 -2.90 -1.22
C GLN A 37 7.11 -3.07 -1.77
N ASP A 38 7.58 -4.31 -1.96
CA ASP A 38 8.89 -4.59 -2.55
C ASP A 38 8.98 -4.17 -4.03
N GLY A 39 7.85 -3.89 -4.68
CA GLY A 39 7.81 -3.45 -6.08
C GLY A 39 8.48 -4.48 -6.99
N GLY A 40 9.40 -4.05 -7.86
CA GLY A 40 10.18 -4.93 -8.73
C GLY A 40 11.25 -5.78 -8.02
N GLY A 41 11.29 -5.79 -6.69
CA GLY A 41 12.28 -6.51 -5.90
C GLY A 41 13.56 -5.71 -5.62
N SER A 42 14.37 -6.24 -4.72
CA SER A 42 15.58 -5.58 -4.20
C SER A 42 16.60 -5.23 -5.29
N GLU A 43 16.80 -6.11 -6.27
CA GLU A 43 17.72 -5.88 -7.39
C GLU A 43 17.26 -4.72 -8.28
N ALA A 44 15.98 -4.65 -8.62
CA ALA A 44 15.43 -3.58 -9.44
C ALA A 44 15.51 -2.23 -8.72
N GLN A 45 15.22 -2.21 -7.41
CA GLN A 45 15.39 -1.01 -6.59
C GLN A 45 16.86 -0.60 -6.49
N ALA A 46 17.79 -1.54 -6.29
CA ALA A 46 19.22 -1.27 -6.22
C ALA A 46 19.74 -0.67 -7.55
N ARG A 47 19.33 -1.24 -8.68
CA ARG A 47 19.64 -0.70 -10.01
C ARG A 47 19.11 0.71 -10.21
N GLN A 48 17.89 0.99 -9.74
CA GLN A 48 17.32 2.33 -9.80
C GLN A 48 18.11 3.33 -8.94
N ARG A 49 18.48 2.94 -7.71
CA ARG A 49 19.31 3.77 -6.82
C ARG A 49 20.72 4.00 -7.38
N ALA A 50 21.32 3.00 -8.03
CA ALA A 50 22.61 3.13 -8.70
C ALA A 50 22.61 4.18 -9.83
N GLN A 51 21.44 4.50 -10.39
CA GLN A 51 21.27 5.60 -11.35
C GLN A 51 21.05 6.97 -10.67
N GLY A 52 21.22 7.06 -9.34
CA GLY A 52 20.94 8.27 -8.56
C GLY A 52 19.46 8.58 -8.39
N LYS A 53 18.57 7.62 -8.67
CA LYS A 53 17.11 7.81 -8.60
C LYS A 53 16.55 7.20 -7.32
N LEU A 54 15.72 7.97 -6.62
CA LEU A 54 14.87 7.46 -5.55
C LEU A 54 13.80 6.51 -6.11
N THR A 55 13.39 5.52 -5.32
CA THR A 55 12.20 4.69 -5.58
C THR A 55 10.92 5.52 -5.49
N ALA A 56 9.80 4.98 -5.98
CA ALA A 56 8.52 5.70 -5.91
C ALA A 56 8.10 5.96 -4.44
N ARG A 57 8.29 5.00 -3.53
CA ARG A 57 8.01 5.19 -2.10
C ARG A 57 8.92 6.24 -1.45
N GLU A 58 10.22 6.17 -1.72
CA GLU A 58 11.18 7.17 -1.21
C GLU A 58 10.84 8.60 -1.68
N ARG A 59 10.29 8.75 -2.89
CA ARG A 59 9.81 10.07 -3.38
C ARG A 59 8.58 10.53 -2.63
N ILE A 60 7.62 9.64 -2.37
CA ILE A 60 6.41 9.95 -1.60
C ILE A 60 6.80 10.38 -0.19
N ASP A 61 7.66 9.61 0.49
CA ASP A 61 8.11 9.89 1.85
C ASP A 61 8.82 11.25 1.97
N ARG A 62 9.52 11.70 0.91
CA ARG A 62 10.15 13.03 0.85
C ARG A 62 9.20 14.16 0.43
N LEU A 63 8.13 13.83 -0.27
CA LEU A 63 7.15 14.81 -0.76
C LEU A 63 6.16 15.21 0.31
N ILE A 64 5.69 14.24 1.12
CA ILE A 64 4.69 14.50 2.16
C ILE A 64 5.27 15.27 3.35
N ASP A 65 4.42 16.04 4.01
CA ASP A 65 4.81 16.83 5.18
C ASP A 65 5.34 15.89 6.29
N PRO A 66 6.45 16.23 6.97
CA PRO A 66 7.02 15.39 8.03
C PRO A 66 6.00 15.03 9.12
N GLY A 67 5.87 13.73 9.40
CA GLY A 67 4.93 13.21 10.39
C GLY A 67 3.46 13.18 9.94
N SER A 68 3.15 13.63 8.73
CA SER A 68 1.80 13.53 8.18
C SER A 68 1.48 12.09 7.76
N PRO A 69 0.21 11.65 7.90
CA PRO A 69 -0.19 10.33 7.45
C PRO A 69 -0.25 10.24 5.92
N PHE A 70 -0.04 9.04 5.41
CA PHE A 70 -0.29 8.70 4.01
C PHE A 70 -1.30 7.56 3.92
N LEU A 71 -2.45 7.81 3.29
CA LEU A 71 -3.48 6.82 3.03
C LEU A 71 -3.27 6.18 1.65
N GLU A 72 -2.54 5.07 1.61
CA GLU A 72 -2.30 4.32 0.37
C GLU A 72 -3.58 3.62 -0.13
N LEU A 73 -3.86 3.77 -1.43
CA LEU A 73 -5.01 3.19 -2.12
C LEU A 73 -4.62 1.94 -2.91
N SER A 74 -5.42 0.88 -2.78
CA SER A 74 -5.30 -0.36 -3.54
C SER A 74 -3.87 -0.94 -3.61
N PRO A 75 -3.16 -1.14 -2.48
CA PRO A 75 -1.79 -1.66 -2.48
C PRO A 75 -1.69 -3.09 -3.03
N LEU A 76 -2.77 -3.87 -2.95
CA LEU A 76 -2.87 -5.22 -3.49
C LEU A 76 -3.47 -5.25 -4.91
N ALA A 77 -3.47 -4.14 -5.64
CA ALA A 77 -3.88 -4.16 -7.04
C ALA A 77 -2.98 -5.12 -7.83
N ALA A 78 -3.60 -5.90 -8.73
CA ALA A 78 -2.95 -6.97 -9.49
C ALA A 78 -2.35 -8.12 -8.65
N TRP A 79 -2.77 -8.27 -7.40
CA TRP A 79 -2.43 -9.45 -6.60
C TRP A 79 -2.97 -10.74 -7.25
N ASP A 80 -2.13 -11.78 -7.32
CA ASP A 80 -2.40 -13.07 -8.00
C ASP A 80 -2.79 -12.94 -9.49
N LEU A 81 -2.42 -11.84 -10.14
CA LEU A 81 -2.59 -11.62 -11.58
C LEU A 81 -1.23 -11.46 -12.26
N TYR A 82 -1.20 -11.71 -13.57
CA TYR A 82 0.00 -11.53 -14.41
C TYR A 82 1.22 -12.26 -13.85
N ASP A 83 1.06 -13.46 -13.31
CA ASP A 83 2.14 -14.26 -12.72
C ASP A 83 2.94 -13.56 -11.60
N GLY A 84 2.34 -12.54 -10.96
CA GLY A 84 2.98 -11.75 -9.90
C GLY A 84 3.92 -10.66 -10.41
N ASP A 85 3.95 -10.40 -11.72
CA ASP A 85 4.87 -9.47 -12.36
C ASP A 85 4.55 -7.98 -12.14
N ALA A 86 3.35 -7.68 -11.65
CA ALA A 86 2.85 -6.32 -11.50
C ALA A 86 2.39 -6.00 -10.07
N PRO A 87 3.24 -6.14 -9.03
CA PRO A 87 2.84 -5.84 -7.66
C PRO A 87 2.33 -4.39 -7.54
N GLY A 88 1.20 -4.24 -6.84
CA GLY A 88 0.51 -2.95 -6.70
C GLY A 88 0.02 -2.36 -8.03
N ALA A 89 -0.02 -3.14 -9.11
CA ALA A 89 -0.21 -2.71 -10.49
C ALA A 89 0.84 -1.70 -10.99
N GLY A 90 2.07 -1.76 -10.47
CA GLY A 90 3.19 -0.90 -10.89
C GLY A 90 3.00 0.58 -10.56
N LEU A 91 2.09 0.89 -9.64
CA LEU A 91 1.66 2.23 -9.31
C LEU A 91 1.36 2.35 -7.83
N ILE A 92 1.85 3.40 -7.18
CA ILE A 92 1.47 3.77 -5.82
C ILE A 92 0.55 4.97 -5.92
N THR A 93 -0.63 4.85 -5.32
CA THR A 93 -1.60 5.95 -5.23
C THR A 93 -1.99 6.15 -3.78
N GLY A 94 -2.28 7.38 -3.38
CA GLY A 94 -2.72 7.65 -2.02
C GLY A 94 -2.95 9.11 -1.73
N VAL A 95 -3.54 9.39 -0.58
CA VAL A 95 -3.76 10.75 -0.09
C VAL A 95 -2.75 11.06 1.00
N GLY A 96 -2.00 12.14 0.82
CA GLY A 96 -1.04 12.65 1.80
C GLY A 96 -1.15 14.16 1.94
N ARG A 97 -0.44 14.74 2.89
CA ARG A 97 -0.38 16.19 3.06
C ARG A 97 0.90 16.74 2.43
N VAL A 98 0.80 17.80 1.62
CA VAL A 98 1.93 18.51 1.02
C VAL A 98 1.71 20.00 1.20
N ALA A 99 2.65 20.67 1.87
CA ALA A 99 2.56 22.09 2.22
C ALA A 99 1.23 22.43 2.91
N GLY A 100 0.80 21.60 3.86
CA GLY A 100 -0.43 21.80 4.63
C GLY A 100 -1.72 21.35 3.92
N ARG A 101 -1.65 20.94 2.64
CA ARG A 101 -2.83 20.58 1.83
C ARG A 101 -2.91 19.07 1.60
N GLU A 102 -4.10 18.52 1.78
CA GLU A 102 -4.39 17.13 1.37
C GLU A 102 -4.39 17.04 -0.16
N VAL A 103 -3.53 16.16 -0.68
CA VAL A 103 -3.36 15.94 -2.12
C VAL A 103 -3.41 14.45 -2.41
N LEU A 104 -4.00 14.14 -3.56
CA LEU A 104 -3.86 12.82 -4.16
C LEU A 104 -2.52 12.74 -4.88
N ILE A 105 -1.74 11.71 -4.56
CA ILE A 105 -0.45 11.40 -5.15
C ILE A 105 -0.59 10.16 -6.03
N ILE A 106 -0.07 10.22 -7.26
CA ILE A 106 0.02 9.10 -8.19
C ILE A 106 1.49 8.98 -8.62
N ALA A 107 2.14 7.88 -8.25
CA ALA A 107 3.56 7.64 -8.52
C ALA A 107 3.79 6.26 -9.15
N ASN A 108 4.24 6.24 -10.40
CA ASN A 108 4.63 5.02 -11.09
C ASN A 108 5.91 4.43 -10.49
N ASP A 109 5.90 3.12 -10.27
CA ASP A 109 7.06 2.39 -9.80
C ASP A 109 7.86 1.83 -10.98
N ALA A 110 8.95 2.53 -11.31
CA ALA A 110 9.84 2.13 -12.40
C ALA A 110 10.55 0.78 -12.17
N THR A 111 10.56 0.28 -10.93
CA THR A 111 11.12 -1.04 -10.64
C THR A 111 10.22 -2.17 -11.16
N VAL A 112 8.91 -1.94 -11.25
CA VAL A 112 7.92 -2.92 -11.72
C VAL A 112 7.85 -2.87 -13.25
N LYS A 113 8.52 -3.82 -13.92
CA LYS A 113 8.56 -3.94 -15.40
C LYS A 113 8.84 -2.60 -16.10
N GLY A 114 9.76 -1.81 -15.54
CA GLY A 114 10.16 -0.51 -16.09
C GLY A 114 9.11 0.61 -15.94
N GLY A 115 8.04 0.40 -15.18
CA GLY A 115 6.92 1.35 -15.06
C GLY A 115 5.87 1.21 -16.17
N THR A 116 5.87 0.09 -16.89
CA THR A 116 4.90 -0.20 -17.96
C THR A 116 3.47 -0.26 -17.42
N TYR A 117 2.51 0.23 -18.20
CA TYR A 117 1.09 0.17 -17.86
C TYR A 117 0.49 -1.19 -18.21
N TYR A 118 0.12 -1.95 -17.18
CA TYR A 118 -0.79 -3.09 -17.30
C TYR A 118 -2.25 -2.60 -17.37
N PRO A 119 -3.21 -3.44 -17.81
CA PRO A 119 -4.63 -3.07 -17.78
C PRO A 119 -5.10 -2.58 -16.40
N LEU A 120 -4.62 -3.22 -15.31
CA LEU A 120 -4.92 -2.77 -13.95
C LEU A 120 -4.18 -1.51 -13.52
N THR A 121 -3.03 -1.18 -14.13
CA THR A 121 -2.37 0.11 -13.90
C THR A 121 -3.27 1.25 -14.37
N VAL A 122 -3.85 1.12 -15.57
CA VAL A 122 -4.82 2.09 -16.12
C VAL A 122 -6.02 2.22 -15.18
N LYS A 123 -6.63 1.09 -14.80
CA LYS A 123 -7.80 1.10 -13.89
C LYS A 123 -7.48 1.74 -12.54
N LYS A 124 -6.31 1.44 -11.96
CA LYS A 124 -5.87 2.01 -10.67
C LYS A 124 -5.60 3.51 -10.78
N HIS A 125 -4.97 3.95 -11.88
CA HIS A 125 -4.72 5.36 -12.15
C HIS A 125 -6.04 6.13 -12.28
N LEU A 126 -6.94 5.67 -13.14
CA LEU A 126 -8.25 6.31 -13.34
C LEU A 126 -9.11 6.32 -12.08
N ARG A 127 -8.99 5.29 -11.22
CA ARG A 127 -9.70 5.27 -9.93
C ARG A 127 -9.17 6.31 -8.94
N ALA A 128 -7.92 6.74 -9.09
CA ALA A 128 -7.33 7.73 -8.21
C ALA A 128 -7.78 9.14 -8.59
N GLN A 129 -7.85 9.47 -9.89
CA GLN A 129 -8.32 10.77 -10.41
C GLN A 129 -9.78 11.07 -10.02
#